data_AF-A0A6B2DZS6-F1
#
_entry.id   AF-A0A6B2DZS6-F1
#
_cell.length_a   1.000
_cell.length_b   1.000
_cell.length_c   1.000
_cell.angle_alpha   90.00
_cell.angle_beta   90.00
_cell.angle_gamma   90.00
#
_symmetry.space_group_name_H-M   'P 1'
#
loop_
_entity.id
_entity.type
_entity.pdbx_description
1 polymer ?
#
loop_
_entity_poly.entity_id
_entity_poly.type
_entity_poly.pdbx_seq_one_letter_code
_entity_poly.pdbx_strand_id
1 'polypeptide(L)'
;GGMMSVSLPAADVEARIAPYGDGVSVAAINGPRSVVVAGDPAALAALLAELTGEGVRARRIDVDYASHSAQVEQLEGELRSRLAAVRPRAADIPFFSTVTGDWLDTTAMDAGYWYRNLRATVRFEPAIRELLAVGFQAFVEVSSHPVLTVGVQDIVEEAGARAVVTGTLRRDEGGTDRFLTSLAELHVRGIRPDWEAVFAGTGARRIALPTYAFQREFYWPDPEQAGPADAAGAEDAGFWAAVDSEDFDALAARLEVDGAALTEVLPA
;
A
#
# COMPACT_ATOMS: atom_id res chain seq x y z
N GLY A 1 4.49 35.46 -5.72
CA GLY A 1 5.65 34.60 -5.38
C GLY A 1 5.88 33.61 -6.50
N GLY A 2 6.64 32.56 -6.28
CA GLY A 2 6.71 31.42 -7.20
C GLY A 2 7.07 30.13 -6.48
N MET A 3 7.08 29.02 -7.23
CA MET A 3 7.46 27.69 -6.73
C MET A 3 8.36 26.96 -7.73
N MET A 4 9.19 26.06 -7.23
CA MET A 4 10.15 25.29 -8.01
C MET A 4 10.32 23.89 -7.43
N SER A 5 10.31 22.86 -8.28
CA SER A 5 10.70 21.50 -7.90
C SER A 5 12.21 21.32 -8.05
N VAL A 6 12.82 20.60 -7.10
CA VAL A 6 14.26 20.35 -6.99
C VAL A 6 14.49 18.87 -6.75
N SER A 7 15.39 18.27 -7.52
CA SER A 7 15.69 16.83 -7.45
C SER A 7 16.83 16.51 -6.48
N LEU A 8 16.69 16.94 -5.24
CA LEU A 8 17.65 16.71 -4.16
C LEU A 8 16.93 16.29 -2.87
N PRO A 9 17.62 15.63 -1.94
CA PRO A 9 17.14 15.42 -0.57
C PRO A 9 16.78 16.72 0.15
N ALA A 10 15.83 16.66 1.09
CA ALA A 10 15.38 17.82 1.85
C ALA A 10 16.53 18.53 2.57
N ALA A 11 17.41 17.80 3.24
CA ALA A 11 18.57 18.38 3.95
C ALA A 11 19.51 19.16 3.02
N ASP A 12 19.74 18.66 1.80
CA ASP A 12 20.57 19.34 0.81
C ASP A 12 19.87 20.62 0.33
N VAL A 13 18.56 20.58 0.08
CA VAL A 13 17.78 21.77 -0.30
C VAL A 13 17.77 22.81 0.81
N GLU A 14 17.59 22.40 2.08
CA GLU A 14 17.62 23.27 3.24
C GLU A 14 18.96 24.02 3.35
N ALA A 15 20.07 23.32 3.18
CA ALA A 15 21.40 23.92 3.16
C ALA A 15 21.56 24.95 2.03
N ARG A 16 21.00 24.68 0.85
CA ARG A 16 21.04 25.57 -0.32
C ARG A 16 20.18 26.81 -0.17
N ILE A 17 19.04 26.71 0.53
CA ILE A 17 18.14 27.85 0.71
C ILE A 17 18.48 28.71 1.93
N ALA A 18 19.30 28.22 2.86
CA ALA A 18 19.70 28.96 4.07
C ALA A 18 20.21 30.40 3.80
N PRO A 19 21.00 30.69 2.74
CA PRO A 19 21.44 32.05 2.43
C PRO A 19 20.30 33.03 2.09
N TYR A 20 19.12 32.54 1.71
CA TYR A 20 17.97 33.37 1.34
C TYR A 20 17.06 33.72 2.53
N GLY A 21 17.32 33.17 3.72
CA GLY A 21 16.49 33.38 4.92
C GLY A 21 15.02 33.07 4.66
N ASP A 22 14.11 33.92 5.14
CA ASP A 22 12.66 33.77 4.94
C ASP A 22 12.20 34.04 3.49
N GLY A 23 13.11 34.44 2.60
CA GLY A 23 12.82 34.71 1.19
C GLY A 23 12.50 33.44 0.39
N VAL A 24 12.96 32.27 0.83
CA VAL A 24 12.69 30.96 0.23
C VAL A 24 12.45 29.94 1.33
N SER A 25 11.39 29.13 1.19
CA SER A 25 11.04 28.07 2.14
C SER A 25 10.92 26.72 1.42
N VAL A 26 11.19 25.62 2.13
CA VAL A 26 10.76 24.28 1.68
C VAL A 26 9.24 24.21 1.78
N ALA A 27 8.58 24.10 0.63
CA ALA A 27 7.14 24.05 0.52
C ALA A 27 6.59 22.64 0.69
N ALA A 28 7.25 21.64 0.09
CA ALA A 28 6.81 20.25 0.18
C ALA A 28 7.99 19.28 0.04
N ILE A 29 7.94 18.17 0.77
CA ILE A 29 8.86 17.04 0.64
C ILE A 29 8.02 15.88 0.10
N ASN A 30 8.08 15.65 -1.22
CA ASN A 30 7.22 14.70 -1.93
C ASN A 30 7.86 13.33 -2.13
N GLY A 31 9.17 13.21 -1.93
CA GLY A 31 9.93 11.97 -2.02
C GLY A 31 11.39 12.17 -1.61
N PRO A 32 12.21 11.11 -1.59
CA PRO A 32 13.57 11.15 -1.06
C PRO A 32 14.48 12.14 -1.80
N ARG A 33 14.19 12.38 -3.08
CA ARG A 33 14.88 13.38 -3.92
C ARG A 33 13.89 14.24 -4.70
N SER A 34 12.73 14.54 -4.11
CA SER A 34 11.66 15.32 -4.74
C SER A 34 11.14 16.36 -3.77
N VAL A 35 11.73 17.55 -3.82
CA VAL A 35 11.43 18.67 -2.92
C VAL A 35 10.89 19.84 -3.72
N VAL A 36 9.94 20.58 -3.16
CA VAL A 36 9.44 21.84 -3.72
C VAL A 36 9.86 22.98 -2.80
N VAL A 37 10.38 24.04 -3.38
CA VAL A 37 10.66 25.31 -2.70
C VAL A 37 9.71 26.40 -3.19
N ALA A 38 9.38 27.35 -2.33
CA ALA A 38 8.51 28.48 -2.64
C ALA A 38 9.08 29.77 -2.06
N GLY A 39 8.88 30.89 -2.74
CA GLY A 39 9.38 32.16 -2.22
C GLY A 39 9.44 33.29 -3.25
N ASP A 40 10.41 34.17 -3.05
CA ASP A 40 10.69 35.33 -3.90
C ASP A 40 11.11 34.90 -5.33
N PRO A 41 10.53 35.47 -6.40
CA PRO A 41 10.85 35.08 -7.77
C PRO A 41 12.31 35.28 -8.17
N ALA A 42 13.01 36.29 -7.65
CA ALA A 42 14.40 36.56 -7.97
C ALA A 42 15.32 35.59 -7.23
N ALA A 43 15.05 35.32 -5.95
CA ALA A 43 15.74 34.29 -5.17
C ALA A 43 15.62 32.90 -5.83
N LEU A 44 14.40 32.52 -6.23
CA LEU A 44 14.15 31.27 -6.95
C LEU A 44 14.84 31.23 -8.33
N ALA A 45 15.14 32.37 -8.95
CA ALA A 45 15.82 32.42 -10.24
C ALA A 45 17.32 32.20 -10.06
N ALA A 46 17.91 32.82 -9.04
CA ALA A 46 19.30 32.60 -8.65
C ALA A 46 19.53 31.13 -8.26
N LEU A 47 18.68 30.57 -7.41
CA LEU A 47 18.77 29.16 -7.00
C LEU A 47 18.60 28.20 -8.18
N LEU A 48 17.68 28.47 -9.11
CA LEU A 48 17.53 27.66 -10.31
C LEU A 48 18.81 27.67 -11.16
N ALA A 49 19.42 28.84 -11.37
CA ALA A 49 20.64 28.98 -12.16
C ALA A 49 21.83 28.25 -11.50
N GLU A 50 21.96 28.35 -10.17
CA GLU A 50 22.96 27.62 -9.39
C GLU A 50 22.80 26.11 -9.54
N LEU A 51 21.61 25.58 -9.23
CA LEU A 51 21.33 24.14 -9.28
C LEU A 51 21.54 23.56 -10.68
N THR A 52 21.03 24.25 -11.71
CA THR A 52 21.18 23.79 -13.10
C THR A 52 22.63 23.88 -13.59
N GLY A 53 23.40 24.88 -13.15
CA GLY A 53 24.83 25.00 -13.43
C GLY A 53 25.66 23.83 -12.87
N GLU A 54 25.19 23.20 -11.80
CA GLU A 54 25.79 22.02 -11.18
C GLU A 54 25.21 20.69 -11.70
N GLY A 55 24.31 20.74 -12.69
CA GLY A 55 23.66 19.56 -13.25
C GLY A 55 22.53 18.99 -12.40
N VAL A 56 22.07 19.69 -11.37
CA VAL A 56 20.89 19.31 -10.59
C VAL A 56 19.63 19.63 -11.37
N ARG A 57 18.74 18.63 -11.52
CA ARG A 57 17.43 18.82 -12.15
C ARG A 57 16.53 19.66 -11.23
N ALA A 58 16.22 20.87 -11.67
CA ALA A 58 15.24 21.76 -11.05
C ALA A 58 14.32 22.39 -12.10
N ARG A 59 13.06 22.63 -11.76
CA ARG A 59 12.05 23.16 -12.70
C ARG A 59 11.07 24.09 -11.99
N ARG A 60 10.81 25.26 -12.60
CA ARG A 60 9.72 26.15 -12.18
C ARG A 60 8.37 25.47 -12.30
N ILE A 61 7.53 25.61 -11.27
CA ILE A 61 6.14 25.20 -11.30
C ILE A 61 5.34 26.38 -11.85
N ASP A 62 4.41 26.12 -12.77
CA ASP A 62 3.62 27.14 -13.46
C ASP A 62 2.51 27.68 -12.54
N VAL A 63 2.92 28.49 -11.56
CA VAL A 63 2.08 29.17 -10.57
C VAL A 63 2.64 30.56 -10.27
N ASP A 64 1.75 31.50 -9.93
CA ASP A 64 2.06 32.90 -9.65
C ASP A 64 2.07 33.23 -8.13
N TYR A 65 1.95 32.21 -7.28
CA TYR A 65 1.94 32.31 -5.82
C TYR A 65 3.05 31.45 -5.17
N ALA A 66 3.32 31.71 -3.89
CA ALA A 66 4.29 30.97 -3.08
C ALA A 66 3.61 30.39 -1.83
N SER A 67 2.81 29.34 -2.01
CA SER A 67 2.22 28.63 -0.87
C SER A 67 3.31 27.94 -0.04
N HIS A 68 3.01 27.65 1.23
CA HIS A 68 3.93 27.03 2.18
C HIS A 68 5.21 27.85 2.43
N SER A 69 5.09 29.17 2.38
CA SER A 69 6.19 30.13 2.62
C SER A 69 5.77 31.26 3.54
N ALA A 70 6.73 32.05 4.02
CA ALA A 70 6.47 33.24 4.84
C ALA A 70 5.51 34.25 4.19
N GLN A 71 5.42 34.28 2.85
CA GLN A 71 4.48 35.18 2.15
C GLN A 71 3.00 34.89 2.50
N VAL A 72 2.68 33.68 2.96
CA VAL A 72 1.31 33.30 3.36
C VAL A 72 0.86 33.98 4.66
N GLU A 73 1.78 34.46 5.50
CA GLU A 73 1.43 35.08 6.79
C GLU A 73 0.55 36.33 6.62
N GLN A 74 0.71 37.03 5.50
CA GLN A 74 -0.13 38.18 5.14
C GLN A 74 -1.62 37.81 4.98
N LEU A 75 -1.91 36.53 4.69
CA LEU A 75 -3.25 36.01 4.47
C LEU A 75 -3.87 35.41 5.75
N GLU A 76 -3.16 35.36 6.87
CA GLU A 76 -3.64 34.66 8.08
C GLU A 76 -4.99 35.19 8.55
N GLY A 77 -5.09 36.50 8.75
CA GLY A 77 -6.31 37.14 9.22
C GLY A 77 -7.49 36.95 8.26
N GLU A 78 -7.22 37.06 6.96
CA GLU A 78 -8.24 36.89 5.93
C GLU A 78 -8.74 35.44 5.86
N LEU A 79 -7.83 34.45 5.87
CA LEU A 79 -8.19 33.03 5.86
C LEU A 79 -8.98 32.64 7.11
N ARG A 80 -8.54 33.10 8.29
CA ARG A 80 -9.27 32.86 9.55
C ARG A 80 -10.69 33.40 9.49
N SER A 81 -10.87 34.61 8.96
CA SER A 81 -12.18 35.23 8.79
C SER A 81 -13.05 34.47 7.79
N ARG A 82 -12.53 34.17 6.59
CA ARG A 82 -13.28 33.49 5.52
C ARG A 82 -13.67 32.05 5.87
N LEU A 83 -12.84 31.37 6.66
CA LEU A 83 -13.08 29.98 7.08
C LEU A 83 -13.75 29.87 8.45
N ALA A 84 -14.14 30.99 9.09
CA ALA A 84 -14.73 31.00 10.43
C ALA A 84 -16.04 30.18 10.54
N ALA A 85 -16.75 29.97 9.43
CA ALA A 85 -17.99 29.19 9.38
C ALA A 85 -17.75 27.67 9.24
N VAL A 86 -16.52 27.22 8.95
CA VAL A 86 -16.22 25.79 8.84
C VAL A 86 -16.43 25.11 10.18
N ARG A 87 -17.17 23.99 10.17
CA ARG A 87 -17.45 23.15 11.35
C ARG A 87 -16.96 21.74 11.05
N PRO A 88 -15.70 21.44 11.41
CA PRO A 88 -15.13 20.12 11.17
C PRO A 88 -15.87 19.07 11.99
N ARG A 89 -15.89 17.83 11.49
CA ARG A 89 -16.55 16.69 12.13
C ARG A 89 -15.59 15.53 12.15
N ALA A 90 -15.82 14.60 13.08
CA ALA A 90 -15.11 13.34 13.08
C ALA A 90 -15.37 12.58 11.77
N ALA A 91 -14.29 12.16 11.12
CA ALA A 91 -14.30 11.33 9.94
C ALA A 91 -14.30 9.85 10.33
N ASP A 92 -15.06 9.04 9.59
CA ASP A 92 -15.07 7.58 9.75
C ASP A 92 -13.77 6.94 9.23
N ILE A 93 -13.11 7.60 8.27
CA ILE A 93 -11.82 7.17 7.71
C ILE A 93 -10.69 7.92 8.42
N PRO A 94 -9.68 7.20 8.97
CA PRO A 94 -8.53 7.82 9.60
C PRO A 94 -7.81 8.80 8.67
N PHE A 95 -7.42 9.96 9.21
CA PHE A 95 -6.73 11.01 8.48
C PHE A 95 -5.31 11.19 9.03
N PHE A 96 -4.30 10.88 8.23
CA PHE A 96 -2.90 11.17 8.55
C PHE A 96 -2.53 12.54 7.98
N SER A 97 -2.22 13.50 8.85
CA SER A 97 -1.94 14.87 8.42
C SER A 97 -0.48 15.06 8.03
N THR A 98 -0.24 15.55 6.82
CA THR A 98 1.09 15.99 6.36
C THR A 98 1.52 17.32 6.97
N VAL A 99 0.65 17.98 7.73
CA VAL A 99 0.96 19.23 8.44
C VAL A 99 1.53 18.92 9.82
N THR A 100 0.88 18.02 10.57
CA THR A 100 1.33 17.63 11.92
C THR A 100 2.32 16.48 11.88
N GLY A 101 2.24 15.61 10.88
CA GLY A 101 3.04 14.39 10.77
C GLY A 101 2.48 13.23 11.62
N ASP A 102 1.18 13.21 11.88
CA ASP A 102 0.52 12.19 12.71
C ASP A 102 -0.97 12.03 12.33
N TRP A 103 -1.61 10.99 12.86
CA TRP A 103 -3.06 10.83 12.86
C TRP A 103 -3.73 12.03 13.53
N LEU A 104 -4.73 12.59 12.85
CA LEU A 104 -5.41 13.80 13.28
C LEU A 104 -6.87 13.51 13.63
N ASP A 105 -7.31 13.99 14.80
CA ASP A 105 -8.73 14.19 15.05
C ASP A 105 -9.25 15.28 14.09
N THR A 106 -10.05 14.85 13.12
CA THR A 106 -10.59 15.70 12.07
C THR A 106 -11.54 16.79 12.57
N THR A 107 -12.02 16.71 13.82
CA THR A 107 -12.72 17.83 14.47
C THR A 107 -11.82 19.06 14.69
N ALA A 108 -10.50 18.88 14.69
CA ALA A 108 -9.51 19.95 14.82
C ALA A 108 -9.15 20.65 13.49
N MET A 109 -9.73 20.24 12.37
CA MET A 109 -9.47 20.83 11.03
C MET A 109 -10.18 22.17 10.81
N ASP A 110 -10.05 23.07 11.79
CA ASP A 110 -10.64 24.41 11.80
C ASP A 110 -9.91 25.39 10.86
N ALA A 111 -10.35 26.65 10.86
CA ALA A 111 -9.71 27.70 10.07
C ALA A 111 -8.20 27.87 10.38
N GLY A 112 -7.79 27.62 11.63
CA GLY A 112 -6.39 27.66 12.04
C GLY A 112 -5.60 26.49 11.46
N TYR A 113 -6.18 25.29 11.40
CA TYR A 113 -5.57 24.14 10.71
C TYR A 113 -5.37 24.42 9.23
N TRP A 114 -6.39 24.94 8.53
CA TRP A 114 -6.27 25.24 7.10
C TRP A 114 -5.27 26.36 6.80
N TYR A 115 -5.16 27.36 7.68
CA TYR A 115 -4.08 28.33 7.60
C TYR A 115 -2.70 27.66 7.77
N ARG A 116 -2.52 26.82 8.80
CA ARG A 116 -1.26 26.08 8.99
C ARG A 116 -0.94 25.18 7.81
N ASN A 117 -1.94 24.53 7.22
CA ASN A 117 -1.77 23.71 6.02
C ASN A 117 -1.23 24.53 4.85
N LEU A 118 -1.74 25.74 4.63
CA LEU A 118 -1.27 26.63 3.58
C LEU A 118 0.10 27.25 3.89
N ARG A 119 0.44 27.48 5.15
CA ARG A 119 1.68 28.17 5.58
C ARG A 119 2.86 27.23 5.81
N ALA A 120 2.64 26.05 6.37
CA ALA A 120 3.69 25.12 6.76
C ALA A 120 4.10 24.20 5.60
N THR A 121 5.32 23.64 5.70
CA THR A 121 5.82 22.63 4.79
C THR A 121 4.93 21.39 4.78
N VAL A 122 4.60 20.90 3.59
CA VAL A 122 3.90 19.62 3.39
C VAL A 122 4.88 18.46 3.57
N ARG A 123 4.75 17.73 4.68
CA ARG A 123 5.60 16.57 5.02
C ARG A 123 5.00 15.28 4.43
N PHE A 124 4.91 15.22 3.10
CA PHE A 124 4.30 14.07 2.41
C PHE A 124 5.16 12.81 2.48
N GLU A 125 6.45 12.91 2.17
CA GLU A 125 7.37 11.77 2.24
C GLU A 125 7.48 11.17 3.65
N PRO A 126 7.64 11.97 4.73
CA PRO A 126 7.61 11.42 6.08
C PRO A 126 6.28 10.72 6.39
N ALA A 127 5.14 11.28 5.98
CA ALA A 127 3.84 10.66 6.19
C ALA A 127 3.71 9.29 5.51
N ILE A 128 4.21 9.14 4.28
CA ILE A 128 4.20 7.85 3.58
C ILE A 128 5.09 6.83 4.31
N ARG A 129 6.26 7.23 4.83
CA ARG A 129 7.11 6.33 5.63
C ARG A 129 6.42 5.86 6.90
N GLU A 130 5.75 6.75 7.62
CA GLU A 130 4.99 6.38 8.81
C GLU A 130 3.86 5.40 8.47
N LEU A 131 3.12 5.66 7.39
CA LEU A 131 2.08 4.74 6.92
C LEU A 131 2.65 3.36 6.54
N LEU A 132 3.80 3.31 5.87
CA LEU A 132 4.50 2.04 5.59
C LEU A 132 4.91 1.32 6.89
N ALA A 133 5.46 2.06 7.86
CA ALA A 133 5.92 1.51 9.13
C ALA A 133 4.79 0.86 9.94
N VAL A 134 3.57 1.42 9.86
CA VAL A 134 2.38 0.85 10.53
C VAL A 134 1.60 -0.15 9.66
N GLY A 135 2.15 -0.54 8.50
CA GLY A 135 1.68 -1.68 7.72
C GLY A 135 0.75 -1.37 6.55
N PHE A 136 0.62 -0.10 6.13
CA PHE A 136 -0.11 0.21 4.89
C PHE A 136 0.67 -0.31 3.67
N GLN A 137 -0.01 -1.07 2.81
CA GLN A 137 0.58 -1.75 1.65
C GLN A 137 -0.05 -1.35 0.31
N ALA A 138 -0.99 -0.40 0.31
CA ALA A 138 -1.64 0.08 -0.90
C ALA A 138 -1.81 1.61 -0.83
N PHE A 139 -1.26 2.30 -1.82
CA PHE A 139 -1.31 3.75 -1.97
C PHE A 139 -1.96 4.08 -3.30
N VAL A 140 -3.10 4.77 -3.24
CA VAL A 140 -3.90 5.14 -4.41
C VAL A 140 -3.95 6.66 -4.52
N GLU A 141 -3.39 7.20 -5.60
CA GLU A 141 -3.48 8.62 -5.90
C GLU A 141 -4.81 8.95 -6.59
N VAL A 142 -5.68 9.67 -5.88
CA VAL A 142 -6.97 10.14 -6.40
C VAL A 142 -6.78 11.50 -7.06
N SER A 143 -6.48 11.51 -8.36
CA SER A 143 -6.13 12.71 -9.13
C SER A 143 -6.50 12.57 -10.60
N SER A 144 -6.61 13.71 -11.30
CA SER A 144 -6.81 13.75 -12.76
C SER A 144 -5.57 13.31 -13.56
N HIS A 145 -4.40 13.29 -12.90
CA HIS A 145 -3.15 12.79 -13.44
C HIS A 145 -2.18 12.50 -12.28
N PRO A 146 -1.52 11.32 -12.24
CA PRO A 146 -0.59 10.98 -11.18
C PRO A 146 0.61 11.94 -11.17
N VAL A 147 0.86 12.57 -10.03
CA VAL A 147 2.04 13.42 -9.82
C VAL A 147 2.88 12.99 -8.61
N LEU A 148 2.30 12.21 -7.68
CA LEU A 148 2.96 11.75 -6.47
C LEU A 148 3.35 10.28 -6.54
N THR A 149 2.76 9.48 -7.44
CA THR A 149 3.04 8.03 -7.52
C THR A 149 4.54 7.70 -7.64
N VAL A 150 5.31 8.48 -8.40
CA VAL A 150 6.77 8.28 -8.53
C VAL A 150 7.45 8.50 -7.18
N GLY A 151 7.12 9.58 -6.48
CA GLY A 151 7.65 9.85 -5.14
C GLY A 151 7.31 8.75 -4.15
N VAL A 152 6.07 8.25 -4.15
CA VAL A 152 5.65 7.13 -3.30
C VAL A 152 6.41 5.84 -3.66
N GLN A 153 6.63 5.56 -4.94
CA GLN A 153 7.41 4.39 -5.38
C GLN A 153 8.85 4.45 -4.88
N ASP A 154 9.52 5.61 -5.01
CA ASP A 154 10.88 5.81 -4.50
C ASP A 154 10.96 5.56 -2.98
N ILE A 155 9.96 6.01 -2.21
CA ILE A 155 9.89 5.80 -0.76
C ILE A 155 9.74 4.31 -0.42
N VAL A 156 8.85 3.62 -1.13
CA VAL A 156 8.61 2.18 -0.95
C VAL A 156 9.87 1.37 -1.24
N GLU A 157 10.57 1.71 -2.32
CA GLU A 157 11.83 1.06 -2.72
C GLU A 157 12.93 1.29 -1.68
N GLU A 158 13.15 2.52 -1.24
CA GLU A 158 14.17 2.85 -0.24
C GLU A 158 13.86 2.21 1.13
N ALA A 159 12.59 2.10 1.50
CA ALA A 159 12.16 1.41 2.70
C ALA A 159 12.31 -0.13 2.62
N GLY A 160 12.65 -0.69 1.45
CA GLY A 160 12.66 -2.14 1.21
C GLY A 160 11.29 -2.80 1.39
N ALA A 161 10.22 -2.01 1.28
CA ALA A 161 8.85 -2.45 1.54
C ALA A 161 8.22 -3.04 0.27
N ARG A 162 7.13 -3.79 0.46
CA ARG A 162 6.25 -4.23 -0.64
C ARG A 162 4.92 -3.52 -0.51
N ALA A 163 4.70 -2.53 -1.37
CA ALA A 163 3.43 -1.82 -1.45
C ALA A 163 3.00 -1.60 -2.90
N VAL A 164 1.69 -1.62 -3.13
CA VAL A 164 1.08 -1.29 -4.41
C VAL A 164 0.88 0.21 -4.50
N VAL A 165 1.45 0.83 -5.53
CA VAL A 165 1.24 2.26 -5.83
C VAL A 165 0.53 2.38 -7.18
N THR A 166 -0.57 3.12 -7.22
CA THR A 166 -1.29 3.42 -8.47
C THR A 166 -1.93 4.81 -8.42
N GLY A 167 -2.24 5.36 -9.58
CA GLY A 167 -3.08 6.55 -9.74
C GLY A 167 -4.46 6.18 -10.29
N THR A 168 -5.36 7.16 -10.36
CA THR A 168 -6.75 6.93 -10.79
C THR A 168 -7.00 7.32 -12.25
N LEU A 169 -6.72 8.56 -12.63
CA LEU A 169 -6.85 9.03 -14.01
C LEU A 169 -5.50 9.47 -14.57
N ARG A 170 -5.44 9.74 -15.88
CA ARG A 170 -4.25 10.30 -16.53
C ARG A 170 -4.65 11.45 -17.46
N ARG A 171 -3.70 12.35 -17.70
CA ARG A 171 -3.86 13.43 -18.70
C ARG A 171 -4.24 12.80 -20.03
N ASP A 172 -5.27 13.36 -20.66
CA ASP A 172 -5.84 12.92 -21.94
C ASP A 172 -6.44 11.50 -21.93
N GLU A 173 -6.52 10.85 -20.75
CA GLU A 173 -7.11 9.53 -20.52
C GLU A 173 -8.09 9.64 -19.34
N GLY A 174 -9.28 10.18 -19.60
CA GLY A 174 -10.35 10.24 -18.61
C GLY A 174 -11.32 9.06 -18.68
N GLY A 175 -12.46 9.21 -18.03
CA GLY A 175 -13.60 8.32 -18.17
C GLY A 175 -13.49 6.98 -17.45
N THR A 176 -14.54 6.17 -17.59
CA THR A 176 -14.73 4.91 -16.87
C THR A 176 -13.66 3.87 -17.24
N ASP A 177 -13.24 3.80 -18.50
CA ASP A 177 -12.25 2.81 -18.95
C ASP A 177 -10.89 3.00 -18.27
N ARG A 178 -10.40 4.25 -18.17
CA ARG A 178 -9.16 4.53 -17.44
C ARG A 178 -9.29 4.20 -15.96
N PHE A 179 -10.40 4.59 -15.34
CA PHE A 179 -10.65 4.31 -13.94
C PHE A 179 -10.73 2.80 -13.65
N LEU A 180 -11.45 2.02 -14.47
CA LEU A 180 -11.52 0.57 -14.36
C LEU A 180 -10.17 -0.09 -14.62
N THR A 181 -9.34 0.46 -15.52
CA THR A 181 -7.98 -0.02 -15.73
C THR A 181 -7.13 0.17 -14.47
N SER A 182 -7.22 1.33 -13.80
CA SER A 182 -6.54 1.55 -12.52
C SER A 182 -7.07 0.64 -11.40
N LEU A 183 -8.37 0.36 -11.38
CA LEU A 183 -8.97 -0.61 -10.46
C LEU A 183 -8.46 -2.04 -10.73
N ALA A 184 -8.30 -2.41 -12.01
CA ALA A 184 -7.72 -3.68 -12.41
C ALA A 184 -6.23 -3.78 -12.03
N GLU A 185 -5.46 -2.68 -12.13
CA GLU A 185 -4.06 -2.63 -11.67
C GLU A 185 -3.94 -2.94 -10.17
N LEU A 186 -4.89 -2.50 -9.34
CA LEU A 186 -4.99 -2.90 -7.94
C LEU A 186 -5.31 -4.40 -7.83
N HIS A 187 -6.31 -4.86 -8.59
CA HIS A 187 -6.79 -6.24 -8.57
C HIS A 187 -5.68 -7.26 -8.87
N VAL A 188 -4.93 -7.07 -9.96
CA VAL A 188 -3.86 -7.98 -10.38
C VAL A 188 -2.66 -7.97 -9.42
N ARG A 189 -2.55 -6.96 -8.55
CA ARG A 189 -1.52 -6.85 -7.51
C ARG A 189 -1.99 -7.33 -6.14
N GLY A 190 -3.14 -8.02 -6.09
CA GLY A 190 -3.63 -8.70 -4.90
C GLY A 190 -4.58 -7.87 -4.02
N ILE A 191 -4.82 -6.60 -4.35
CA ILE A 191 -5.88 -5.82 -3.71
C ILE A 191 -7.23 -6.31 -4.24
N ARG A 192 -8.25 -6.38 -3.40
CA ARG A 192 -9.57 -6.89 -3.81
C ARG A 192 -10.60 -5.77 -3.81
N PRO A 193 -10.77 -5.07 -4.96
CA PRO A 193 -11.93 -4.21 -5.15
C PRO A 193 -13.24 -4.94 -4.92
N ASP A 194 -14.24 -4.21 -4.43
CA ASP A 194 -15.61 -4.68 -4.41
C ASP A 194 -16.20 -4.64 -5.84
N TRP A 195 -16.07 -5.75 -6.55
CA TRP A 195 -16.64 -5.90 -7.89
C TRP A 195 -18.18 -5.95 -7.88
N GLU A 196 -18.82 -6.31 -6.76
CA GLU A 196 -20.28 -6.27 -6.66
C GLU A 196 -20.76 -4.82 -6.73
N ALA A 197 -20.09 -3.91 -6.01
CA ALA A 197 -20.35 -2.47 -6.10
C ALA A 197 -20.13 -1.92 -7.52
N VAL A 198 -19.12 -2.41 -8.26
CA VAL A 198 -18.87 -2.00 -9.66
C VAL A 198 -20.02 -2.39 -10.58
N PHE A 199 -20.63 -3.57 -10.38
CA PHE A 199 -21.75 -4.04 -11.20
C PHE A 199 -23.12 -3.58 -10.69
N ALA A 200 -23.21 -3.02 -9.49
CA ALA A 200 -24.47 -2.55 -8.91
C ALA A 200 -25.17 -1.52 -9.83
N GLY A 201 -26.46 -1.72 -10.08
CA GLY A 201 -27.26 -0.81 -10.93
C GLY A 201 -27.02 -0.93 -12.45
N THR A 202 -26.05 -1.73 -12.91
CA THR A 202 -25.76 -1.90 -14.34
C THR A 202 -26.71 -2.88 -15.05
N GLY A 203 -27.45 -3.69 -14.30
CA GLY A 203 -28.28 -4.78 -14.84
C GLY A 203 -27.49 -6.04 -15.24
N ALA A 204 -26.19 -6.10 -14.90
CA ALA A 204 -25.34 -7.27 -15.13
C ALA A 204 -25.92 -8.54 -14.47
N ARG A 205 -25.72 -9.68 -15.15
CA ARG A 205 -26.18 -11.00 -14.69
C ARG A 205 -25.05 -12.00 -14.76
N ARG A 206 -25.03 -12.97 -13.85
CA ARG A 206 -24.09 -14.09 -13.90
C ARG A 206 -24.42 -14.98 -15.10
N ILE A 207 -23.39 -15.36 -15.84
CA ILE A 207 -23.48 -16.31 -16.97
C ILE A 207 -22.52 -17.48 -16.71
N ALA A 208 -22.79 -18.63 -17.34
CA ALA A 208 -21.85 -19.75 -17.30
C ALA A 208 -20.57 -19.38 -18.08
N LEU A 209 -19.41 -19.57 -17.44
CA LEU A 209 -18.08 -19.42 -18.06
C LEU A 209 -17.38 -20.78 -18.14
N PRO A 210 -16.37 -20.94 -19.01
CA PRO A 210 -15.52 -22.12 -19.00
C PRO A 210 -14.95 -22.41 -17.59
N THR A 211 -14.80 -23.70 -17.27
CA THR A 211 -14.18 -24.12 -16.01
C THR A 211 -12.68 -23.81 -15.98
N TYR A 212 -12.08 -23.87 -14.80
CA TYR A 212 -10.64 -23.63 -14.62
C TYR A 212 -9.78 -24.49 -15.56
N ALA A 213 -8.81 -23.85 -16.23
CA ALA A 213 -7.87 -24.52 -17.10
C ALA A 213 -6.73 -25.16 -16.27
N PHE A 214 -6.99 -26.34 -15.71
CA PHE A 214 -5.99 -27.09 -14.94
C PHE A 214 -4.68 -27.30 -15.73
N GLN A 215 -3.56 -26.89 -15.12
CA GLN A 215 -2.21 -27.21 -15.58
C GLN A 215 -1.89 -28.63 -15.10
N ARG A 216 -2.16 -29.62 -15.96
CA ARG A 216 -2.15 -31.03 -15.59
C ARG A 216 -0.74 -31.59 -15.59
N GLU A 217 -0.42 -32.33 -14.55
CA GLU A 217 0.73 -33.22 -14.49
C GLU A 217 0.22 -34.65 -14.30
N PHE A 218 1.00 -35.61 -14.78
CA PHE A 218 0.68 -37.02 -14.65
C PHE A 218 1.11 -37.50 -13.27
N TYR A 219 0.13 -37.79 -12.42
CA TYR A 219 0.35 -38.41 -11.12
C TYR A 219 -0.14 -39.85 -11.17
N TRP A 220 0.80 -40.78 -11.08
CA TRP A 220 0.53 -42.20 -10.97
C TRP A 220 1.48 -42.77 -9.91
N PRO A 221 1.00 -43.57 -8.94
CA PRO A 221 1.89 -44.21 -8.01
C PRO A 221 2.76 -45.20 -8.78
N ASP A 222 4.08 -45.03 -8.69
CA ASP A 222 4.97 -46.13 -9.06
C ASP A 222 4.73 -47.24 -8.04
N PRO A 223 4.33 -48.45 -8.47
CA PRO A 223 4.36 -49.58 -7.57
C PRO A 223 5.79 -49.72 -7.09
N GLU A 224 6.03 -49.65 -5.79
CA GLU A 224 7.30 -50.12 -5.23
C GLU A 224 7.54 -51.51 -5.84
N GLN A 225 8.68 -51.68 -6.51
CA GLN A 225 9.13 -53.01 -6.85
C GLN A 225 9.16 -53.74 -5.52
N ALA A 226 8.28 -54.72 -5.34
CA ALA A 226 8.32 -55.59 -4.19
C ALA A 226 9.73 -56.17 -4.12
N GLY A 227 10.57 -55.61 -3.26
CA GLY A 227 11.78 -56.26 -2.79
C GLY A 227 11.37 -57.61 -2.21
N PRO A 228 12.27 -58.61 -2.17
CA PRO A 228 11.95 -59.92 -1.61
C PRO A 228 11.33 -59.69 -0.24
N ALA A 229 10.04 -60.05 -0.11
CA ALA A 229 9.14 -59.68 0.98
C ALA A 229 9.89 -59.26 2.24
N ASP A 230 9.96 -57.93 2.47
CA ASP A 230 10.43 -57.41 3.74
C ASP A 230 9.69 -58.17 4.84
N ALA A 231 10.44 -58.62 5.86
CA ALA A 231 9.93 -59.38 6.99
C ALA A 231 8.75 -58.69 7.72
N ALA A 232 8.45 -57.43 7.39
CA ALA A 232 7.23 -56.71 7.76
C ALA A 232 5.92 -57.39 7.29
N GLY A 233 5.90 -58.03 6.11
CA GLY A 233 4.71 -58.75 5.62
C GLY A 233 4.46 -60.08 6.35
N ALA A 234 5.47 -60.68 6.95
CA ALA A 234 5.35 -61.94 7.69
C ALA A 234 4.75 -61.73 9.09
N GLU A 235 5.01 -60.57 9.72
CA GLU A 235 4.36 -60.19 10.98
C GLU A 235 2.87 -59.90 10.77
N ASP A 236 2.53 -59.20 9.69
CA ASP A 236 1.15 -58.89 9.30
C ASP A 236 0.37 -60.12 8.81
N ALA A 237 1.01 -61.09 8.16
CA ALA A 237 0.33 -62.30 7.69
C ALA A 237 -0.30 -63.10 8.85
N GLY A 238 0.38 -63.18 10.00
CA GLY A 238 -0.17 -63.83 11.19
C GLY A 238 -1.32 -63.04 11.83
N PHE A 239 -1.28 -61.71 11.73
CA PHE A 239 -2.38 -60.85 12.19
C PHE A 239 -3.62 -61.03 11.31
N TRP A 240 -3.47 -60.93 9.99
CA TRP A 240 -4.59 -61.07 9.06
C TRP A 240 -5.16 -62.50 9.04
N ALA A 241 -4.32 -63.53 9.19
CA ALA A 241 -4.81 -64.90 9.33
C ALA A 241 -5.69 -65.09 10.56
N ALA A 242 -5.34 -64.50 11.71
CA ALA A 242 -6.15 -64.55 12.93
C ALA A 242 -7.47 -63.77 12.78
N VAL A 243 -7.46 -62.65 12.06
CA VAL A 243 -8.67 -61.89 11.72
C VAL A 243 -9.58 -62.70 10.79
N ASP A 244 -9.04 -63.28 9.71
CA ASP A 244 -9.81 -64.05 8.72
C ASP A 244 -10.37 -65.37 9.27
N SER A 245 -9.66 -65.99 10.22
CA SER A 245 -10.14 -67.22 10.88
C SER A 245 -10.98 -66.96 12.13
N GLU A 246 -11.25 -65.69 12.47
CA GLU A 246 -11.95 -65.27 13.69
C GLU A 246 -11.33 -65.87 14.98
N ASP A 247 -10.00 -66.06 14.98
CA ASP A 247 -9.26 -66.58 16.12
C ASP A 247 -8.87 -65.42 17.06
N PHE A 248 -9.84 -65.00 17.87
CA PHE A 248 -9.74 -63.82 18.71
C PHE A 248 -8.75 -63.98 19.87
N ASP A 249 -8.48 -65.21 20.31
CA ASP A 249 -7.44 -65.48 21.32
C ASP A 249 -6.05 -65.27 20.73
N ALA A 250 -5.82 -65.75 19.49
CA ALA A 250 -4.58 -65.50 18.77
C ALA A 250 -4.38 -64.01 18.44
N LEU A 251 -5.47 -63.30 18.14
CA LEU A 251 -5.44 -61.85 17.88
C LEU A 251 -5.11 -61.04 19.14
N ALA A 252 -5.74 -61.35 20.28
CA ALA A 252 -5.48 -60.70 21.56
C ALA A 252 -4.02 -60.88 22.03
N ALA A 253 -3.50 -62.11 21.90
CA ALA A 253 -2.11 -62.42 22.24
C ALA A 253 -1.11 -61.65 21.37
N ARG A 254 -1.42 -61.44 20.08
CA ARG A 254 -0.53 -60.76 19.13
C ARG A 254 -0.56 -59.24 19.24
N LEU A 255 -1.70 -58.68 19.65
CA LEU A 255 -1.87 -57.26 19.97
C LEU A 255 -1.43 -56.91 21.41
N GLU A 256 -1.04 -57.91 22.20
CA GLU A 256 -0.69 -57.78 23.63
C GLU A 256 -1.80 -57.10 24.46
N VAL A 257 -3.06 -57.38 24.13
CA VAL A 257 -4.24 -56.83 24.80
C VAL A 257 -5.01 -57.92 25.55
N ASP A 258 -5.74 -57.51 26.59
CA ASP A 258 -6.64 -58.42 27.32
C ASP A 258 -7.79 -58.87 26.40
N GLY A 259 -8.03 -60.19 26.33
CA GLY A 259 -9.09 -60.78 25.51
C GLY A 259 -10.50 -60.27 25.89
N ALA A 260 -10.70 -59.93 27.17
CA ALA A 260 -11.95 -59.31 27.62
C ALA A 260 -12.18 -57.93 26.99
N ALA A 261 -11.13 -57.13 26.82
CA ALA A 261 -11.20 -55.81 26.19
C ALA A 261 -11.38 -55.91 24.66
N LEU A 262 -10.81 -56.94 24.03
CA LEU A 262 -10.99 -57.18 22.59
C LEU A 262 -12.45 -57.55 22.27
N THR A 263 -13.10 -58.33 23.14
CA THR A 263 -14.48 -58.81 22.93
C THR A 263 -15.52 -57.68 22.91
N GLU A 264 -15.25 -56.55 23.57
CA GLU A 264 -16.17 -55.38 23.58
C GLU A 264 -16.23 -54.63 22.25
N VAL A 265 -15.21 -54.79 21.39
CA VAL A 265 -15.08 -54.05 20.11
C VAL A 265 -15.18 -54.96 18.88
N LEU A 266 -15.34 -56.26 19.09
CA LEU A 266 -15.58 -57.21 18.00
C LEU A 266 -17.04 -57.12 17.52
N PRO A 267 -17.28 -57.26 16.20
CA PRO A 267 -18.65 -57.37 15.68
C PRO A 267 -19.36 -58.57 16.32
N ALA A 268 -20.62 -58.39 16.70
CA ALA A 268 -21.46 -59.44 17.31
C ALA A 268 -21.84 -60.55 16.32
#